data_AF-A0A963MBF8-F1
#
_entry.id   AF-A0A963MBF8-F1
#
_cell.length_a   1.000
_cell.length_b   1.000
_cell.length_c   1.000
_cell.angle_alpha   90.00
_cell.angle_beta   90.00
_cell.angle_gamma   90.00
#
_symmetry.space_group_name_H-M   'P 1'
#
loop_
_entity.id
_entity.type
_entity.pdbx_description
1 polymer ?
#
loop_
_entity_poly.entity_id
_entity_poly.type
_entity_poly.pdbx_seq_one_letter_code
_entity_poly.pdbx_strand_id
1 'polypeptide(L)'
;MRMLTRRRVLAVIAAAATGPALAQFEAKPWPSGRALPPLAGTDLNGQAWNLAELKGRPVLVNFWATWCAPCKEEMPTLQTLA
;
A
#
# COMPACT_ATOMS: atom_id res chain seq x y z
N MET A 1 -19.32 45.11 -1.92
CA MET A 1 -19.21 44.23 -0.74
C MET A 1 -19.33 42.71 -1.01
N ARG A 2 -20.06 42.23 -2.05
CA ARG A 2 -20.26 40.79 -2.35
C ARG A 2 -19.05 40.05 -3.00
N MET A 3 -18.05 40.78 -3.51
CA MET A 3 -16.86 40.21 -4.17
C MET A 3 -15.78 39.72 -3.20
N LEU A 4 -15.64 40.35 -2.03
CA LEU A 4 -14.62 39.98 -1.03
C LEU A 4 -14.94 38.66 -0.34
N THR A 5 -16.23 38.32 -0.20
CA THR A 5 -16.69 37.05 0.37
C THR A 5 -16.44 35.86 -0.56
N ARG A 6 -16.60 36.04 -1.89
CA ARG A 6 -16.38 34.97 -2.88
C ARG A 6 -14.90 34.57 -3.00
N ARG A 7 -13.97 35.52 -2.92
CA ARG A 7 -12.51 35.26 -2.96
C ARG A 7 -12.02 34.47 -1.75
N ARG A 8 -12.57 34.73 -0.56
CA ARG A 8 -12.21 33.98 0.67
C ARG A 8 -12.74 32.56 0.65
N VAL A 9 -13.94 32.32 0.11
CA VAL A 9 -14.52 30.96 -0.02
C VAL A 9 -13.71 30.10 -0.99
N LEU A 10 -13.29 30.65 -2.13
CA LEU A 10 -12.47 29.94 -3.12
C LEU A 10 -11.09 29.52 -2.57
N ALA A 11 -10.47 30.35 -1.73
CA ALA A 11 -9.16 30.05 -1.14
C ALA A 11 -9.22 28.90 -0.12
N VAL A 12 -10.33 28.75 0.61
CA VAL A 12 -10.51 27.67 1.60
C VAL A 12 -10.75 26.31 0.93
N ILE A 13 -11.46 26.29 -0.21
CA ILE A 13 -11.73 25.05 -0.96
C ILE A 13 -10.45 24.49 -1.59
N ALA A 14 -9.55 25.35 -2.08
CA ALA A 14 -8.28 24.92 -2.67
C ALA A 14 -7.32 24.25 -1.66
N ALA A 15 -7.34 24.68 -0.40
CA ALA A 15 -6.46 24.14 0.65
C ALA A 15 -6.91 22.77 1.20
N ALA A 16 -8.21 22.44 1.10
CA ALA A 16 -8.74 21.18 1.64
C ALA A 16 -8.59 19.98 0.69
N ALA A 17 -8.37 20.21 -0.61
CA ALA A 17 -8.34 19.16 -1.63
C ALA A 17 -6.96 18.50 -1.82
N THR A 18 -5.88 19.04 -1.24
CA THR A 18 -4.50 18.54 -1.42
C THR A 18 -4.00 17.62 -0.31
N GLY A 19 -4.65 17.62 0.86
CA GLY A 19 -4.22 16.85 2.03
C GLY A 19 -4.35 15.32 1.93
N PRO A 20 -5.52 14.75 1.58
CA PRO A 20 -5.75 13.31 1.71
C PRO A 20 -5.06 12.45 0.63
N ALA A 21 -4.59 13.05 -0.47
CA ALA A 21 -3.97 12.30 -1.56
C ALA A 21 -2.58 11.73 -1.22
N LEU A 22 -1.88 12.31 -0.25
CA LEU A 22 -0.49 11.93 0.09
C LEU A 22 -0.40 10.90 1.22
N ALA A 23 -1.44 10.77 2.06
CA ALA A 23 -1.41 9.89 3.24
C ALA A 23 -1.25 8.40 2.89
N GLN A 24 -1.67 7.97 1.70
CA GLN A 24 -1.57 6.57 1.26
C GLN A 24 -0.13 6.09 0.99
N PHE A 25 0.84 7.02 0.87
CA PHE A 25 2.24 6.70 0.58
C PHE A 25 3.14 6.75 1.83
N GLU A 26 2.58 7.01 3.02
CA GLU A 26 3.35 6.97 4.26
C GLU A 26 3.64 5.52 4.68
N ALA A 27 4.82 5.02 4.30
CA ALA A 27 5.32 3.75 4.77
C ALA A 27 5.74 3.85 6.25
N LYS A 28 5.02 3.16 7.13
CA LYS A 28 5.38 3.02 8.55
C LYS A 28 6.19 1.74 8.77
N PRO A 29 7.44 1.82 9.27
CA PRO A 29 8.21 0.63 9.59
C PRO A 29 7.52 -0.28 10.61
N TRP A 30 7.65 -1.59 10.42
CA TRP A 30 7.22 -2.54 11.43
C TRP A 30 8.10 -2.38 12.69
N PRO A 31 7.52 -2.34 13.90
CA PRO A 31 8.30 -2.15 15.12
C PRO A 31 9.35 -3.25 15.31
N SER A 32 10.59 -2.85 15.64
CA SER A 32 11.66 -3.79 15.98
C SER A 32 11.27 -4.65 17.18
N GLY A 33 11.63 -5.94 17.14
CA GLY A 33 11.29 -6.90 18.19
C GLY A 33 9.83 -7.38 18.22
N ARG A 34 8.92 -6.78 17.42
CA ARG A 34 7.56 -7.30 17.28
C ARG A 34 7.51 -8.41 16.24
N ALA A 35 7.02 -9.59 16.64
CA ALA A 35 6.80 -10.68 15.70
C ALA A 35 5.80 -10.27 14.62
N LEU A 36 6.04 -10.73 13.39
CA LEU A 36 5.08 -10.59 12.30
C LEU A 36 3.83 -11.43 12.61
N PRO A 37 2.62 -11.00 12.20
CA PRO A 37 1.45 -11.85 12.22
C PRO A 37 1.72 -13.15 11.45
N PRO A 38 1.22 -14.30 11.93
CA PRO A 38 1.36 -15.55 11.19
C PRO A 38 0.66 -15.42 9.84
N LEU A 39 1.37 -15.78 8.77
CA LEU A 39 0.83 -15.86 7.42
C LEU A 39 1.08 -17.27 6.91
N ALA A 40 0.02 -18.06 6.89
CA ALA A 40 0.02 -19.44 6.44
C ALA A 40 -1.27 -19.74 5.70
N GLY A 41 -1.23 -20.68 4.77
CA GLY A 41 -2.40 -21.07 4.01
C GLY A 41 -2.10 -22.19 3.04
N THR A 42 -3.01 -22.36 2.10
CA THR A 42 -2.85 -23.27 0.96
C THR A 42 -2.59 -22.42 -0.28
N ASP A 43 -1.58 -22.80 -1.06
CA ASP A 43 -1.27 -22.12 -2.31
C ASP A 43 -2.24 -22.53 -3.44
N LEU A 44 -2.05 -21.98 -4.63
CA LEU A 44 -2.89 -22.29 -5.80
C LEU A 44 -2.73 -23.74 -6.30
N ASN A 45 -1.70 -24.45 -5.86
CA ASN A 45 -1.43 -25.85 -6.20
C ASN A 45 -1.96 -26.82 -5.15
N GLY A 46 -2.61 -26.33 -4.08
CA GLY A 46 -3.10 -27.16 -2.98
C GLY A 46 -2.05 -27.48 -1.91
N GLN A 47 -0.86 -26.87 -1.97
CA GLN A 47 0.22 -27.12 -1.01
C GLN A 47 0.07 -26.21 0.21
N ALA A 48 0.28 -26.79 1.40
CA ALA A 48 0.40 -26.02 2.62
C ALA A 48 1.69 -25.20 2.59
N TRP A 49 1.60 -23.93 2.99
CA TRP A 49 2.76 -23.03 3.06
C TRP A 49 2.67 -22.09 4.25
N ASN A 50 3.83 -21.65 4.74
CA ASN A 50 3.94 -20.70 5.84
C ASN A 50 5.09 -19.72 5.61
N LEU A 51 4.85 -18.42 5.84
CA LEU A 51 5.87 -17.36 5.77
C LEU A 51 7.09 -17.64 6.66
N ALA A 52 6.91 -18.36 7.78
CA ALA A 52 7.99 -18.75 8.69
C ALA A 52 9.08 -19.60 8.02
N GLU A 53 8.76 -20.31 6.94
CA GLU A 53 9.71 -21.12 6.14
C GLU A 53 10.69 -20.24 5.34
N LEU A 54 10.38 -18.94 5.17
CA LEU A 54 11.22 -17.99 4.45
C LEU A 54 12.17 -17.20 5.37
N LYS A 55 12.22 -17.53 6.68
CA LYS A 55 13.11 -16.87 7.65
C LYS A 55 14.57 -16.86 7.18
N GLY A 56 15.24 -15.74 7.45
CA GLY A 56 16.65 -15.53 7.08
C GLY A 56 16.86 -15.01 5.65
N ARG A 57 15.80 -14.85 4.86
CA ARG A 57 15.84 -14.24 3.53
C ARG A 57 15.12 -12.89 3.53
N PRO A 58 15.55 -11.92 2.71
CA PRO A 58 14.70 -10.80 2.34
C PRO A 58 13.45 -11.33 1.63
N VAL A 59 12.26 -10.91 2.08
CA VAL A 59 10.98 -11.34 1.51
C VAL A 59 10.12 -10.12 1.26
N LEU A 60 9.63 -9.99 0.02
CA LEU A 60 8.61 -9.01 -0.36
C LEU A 60 7.25 -9.71 -0.42
N VAL A 61 6.28 -9.26 0.39
CA VAL A 61 4.89 -9.73 0.35
C VAL A 61 4.04 -8.71 -0.39
N ASN A 62 3.54 -9.09 -1.56
CA ASN A 62 2.70 -8.24 -2.40
C ASN A 62 1.21 -8.59 -2.22
N PHE A 63 0.42 -7.68 -1.65
CA PHE A 63 -1.04 -7.83 -1.53
C PHE A 63 -1.73 -7.19 -2.73
N TRP A 64 -2.41 -8.00 -3.54
CA TRP A 64 -3.05 -7.56 -4.77
C TRP A 64 -4.38 -8.30 -5.00
N ALA A 65 -5.11 -7.88 -6.03
CA ALA A 65 -6.33 -8.53 -6.45
C ALA A 65 -6.45 -8.51 -7.98
N THR A 66 -7.24 -9.43 -8.54
CA THR A 66 -7.42 -9.57 -10.00
C THR A 66 -7.96 -8.32 -10.70
N TRP A 67 -8.69 -7.49 -9.95
CA TRP A 67 -9.25 -6.22 -10.37
C TRP A 67 -8.32 -5.01 -10.12
N CYS A 68 -7.16 -5.20 -9.47
CA CYS A 68 -6.20 -4.13 -9.26
C CYS A 68 -5.39 -3.86 -10.54
N ALA A 69 -5.79 -2.85 -11.31
CA ALA A 69 -5.07 -2.44 -12.52
C ALA A 69 -3.59 -2.07 -12.27
N PRO A 70 -3.25 -1.13 -11.36
CA PRO A 70 -1.86 -0.74 -11.14
C PRO A 70 -1.00 -1.90 -10.63
N CYS A 71 -1.53 -2.77 -9.77
CA CYS A 71 -0.79 -3.95 -9.30
C CYS A 71 -0.35 -4.85 -10.46
N LYS A 72 -1.23 -5.06 -11.46
CA LYS A 72 -0.91 -5.89 -12.64
C LYS A 72 0.17 -5.26 -13.51
N GLU A 73 0.21 -3.94 -13.60
CA GLU A 73 1.23 -3.21 -14.36
C GLU A 73 2.61 -3.30 -13.68
N GLU A 74 2.65 -3.37 -12.35
CA GLU A 74 3.89 -3.46 -11.57
C GLU A 74 4.46 -4.89 -11.48
N MET A 75 3.60 -5.92 -11.53
CA MET A 75 3.98 -7.32 -11.35
C MET A 75 5.16 -7.80 -12.22
N PRO A 76 5.22 -7.51 -13.54
CA PRO A 76 6.35 -7.94 -14.37
C PRO A 76 7.70 -7.44 -13.84
N THR A 77 7.73 -6.22 -13.33
CA THR A 77 8.94 -5.63 -12.74
C THR A 77 9.29 -6.29 -11.42
N LEU A 78 8.29 -6.59 -10.57
CA LEU A 78 8.55 -7.29 -9.30
C LEU A 78 9.08 -8.70 -9.51
N GLN A 79 8.64 -9.39 -10.56
CA GLN A 79 9.10 -10.74 -10.90
C GLN A 79 10.56 -10.80 -11.34
N THR A 80 11.17 -9.70 -11.80
CA THR A 80 12.60 -9.66 -12.13
C THR A 80 13.50 -9.49 -10.90
N LEU A 81 12.92 -9.17 -9.75
CA LEU A 81 13.63 -9.01 -8.47
C LEU A 81 13.66 -10.30 -7.63
N ALA A 82 12.90 -11.32 -8.04
CA ALA A 82 12.79 -12.62 -7.37
C ALA A 82 13.82 -13.61 -7.92
#